data_AF-A0A9X1FYD1-F1
#
_entry.id   AF-A0A9X1FYD1-F1
#
_cell.length_a   1.000
_cell.length_b   1.000
_cell.length_c   1.000
_cell.angle_alpha   90.00
_cell.angle_beta   90.00
_cell.angle_gamma   90.00
#
_symmetry.space_group_name_H-M   'P 1'
#
loop_
_entity.id
_entity.type
_entity.pdbx_description
1 polymer ?
#
loop_
_entity_poly.entity_id
_entity_poly.type
_entity_poly.pdbx_seq_one_letter_code
_entity_poly.pdbx_strand_id
1 'polypeptide(L)'
;MSSRSIRFEVRRGERLGIAGPVGAGQAEVLRAVLGTDPMVTGKILKHGKSLKTRRPGDAIAAGIGFVTEDRKDEGLILDTPITANTSQINIASVSRRRLLNFS
;
A
#
# COMPACT_ATOMS: atom_id res chain seq x y z
N MET A 1 1.36 19.25 -20.73
CA MET A 1 0.63 18.04 -20.29
C MET A 1 -0.44 18.48 -19.28
N SER A 2 -1.71 18.12 -19.51
CA SER A 2 -2.85 18.61 -18.72
C SER A 2 -2.81 18.04 -17.29
N SER A 3 -2.44 18.84 -16.30
CA SER A 3 -2.43 18.44 -14.89
C SER A 3 -3.84 18.57 -14.30
N ARG A 4 -4.62 17.49 -14.34
CA ARG A 4 -5.86 17.41 -13.55
C ARG A 4 -5.50 17.15 -12.09
N SER A 5 -5.82 18.12 -11.24
CA SER A 5 -5.71 17.98 -9.79
C SER A 5 -6.76 16.98 -9.29
N ILE A 6 -6.32 15.99 -8.50
CA ILE A 6 -7.20 15.00 -7.86
C ILE A 6 -7.34 15.36 -6.39
N ARG A 7 -8.58 15.36 -5.89
CA ARG A 7 -8.89 15.57 -4.47
C ARG A 7 -10.03 14.66 -4.08
N PHE A 8 -9.80 13.87 -3.04
CA PHE A 8 -10.83 13.09 -2.38
C PHE A 8 -10.54 13.02 -0.88
N GLU A 9 -11.59 12.76 -0.11
CA GLU A 9 -11.55 12.50 1.32
C GLU A 9 -12.30 11.20 1.57
N VAL A 10 -11.78 10.37 2.49
CA VAL A 10 -12.42 9.12 2.90
C VAL A 10 -12.53 9.14 4.41
N ARG A 11 -13.75 9.00 4.93
CA ARG A 11 -14.00 8.94 6.37
C ARG A 11 -13.89 7.51 6.87
N ARG A 12 -13.75 7.39 8.19
CA ARG A 12 -13.72 6.08 8.87
C ARG A 12 -15.01 5.31 8.54
N GLY A 13 -14.85 4.13 7.94
CA GLY A 13 -15.96 3.23 7.57
C GLY A 13 -16.47 3.40 6.14
N GLU A 14 -16.02 4.41 5.40
CA GLU A 14 -16.39 4.59 3.99
C GLU A 14 -15.57 3.68 3.07
N ARG A 15 -16.18 3.26 1.96
CA ARG A 15 -15.51 2.59 0.85
C ARG A 15 -15.47 3.53 -0.35
N LEU A 16 -14.28 3.91 -0.79
CA LEU A 16 -14.07 4.73 -1.98
C LEU A 16 -13.71 3.84 -3.18
N GLY A 17 -14.46 3.97 -4.27
CA GLY A 17 -14.07 3.43 -5.58
C GLY A 17 -13.44 4.52 -6.44
N ILE A 18 -12.31 4.21 -7.09
CA ILE A 18 -11.66 5.07 -8.07
C ILE A 18 -11.74 4.36 -9.42
N ALA A 19 -12.37 4.98 -10.41
CA ALA A 19 -12.58 4.40 -11.73
C ALA A 19 -12.24 5.40 -12.84
N GLY A 20 -11.87 4.89 -14.00
CA GLY A 20 -11.56 5.66 -15.20
C GLY A 20 -10.99 4.76 -16.30
N PRO A 21 -10.73 5.30 -17.50
CA PRO A 21 -10.09 4.55 -18.56
C PRO A 21 -8.67 4.12 -18.17
N VAL A 22 -8.14 3.13 -18.88
CA VAL A 22 -6.74 2.68 -18.74
C VAL A 22 -5.82 3.88 -18.94
N GLY A 23 -4.83 4.04 -18.05
CA GLY A 23 -3.87 5.15 -18.10
C GLY A 23 -4.39 6.46 -17.50
N ALA A 24 -5.55 6.48 -16.83
CA ALA A 24 -6.06 7.69 -16.19
C ALA A 24 -5.40 8.02 -14.83
N GLY A 25 -4.46 7.20 -14.35
CA GLY A 25 -3.66 7.49 -13.16
C GLY A 25 -4.11 6.80 -11.86
N GLN A 26 -5.03 5.83 -11.92
CA GLN A 26 -5.61 5.22 -10.71
C GLN A 26 -4.53 4.48 -9.91
N ALA A 27 -3.71 3.66 -10.57
CA ALA A 27 -2.64 2.91 -9.94
C ALA A 27 -1.52 3.84 -9.46
N GLU A 28 -1.19 4.87 -10.23
CA GLU A 28 -0.20 5.90 -9.91
C GLU A 28 -0.58 6.65 -8.61
N VAL A 29 -1.86 7.00 -8.45
CA VAL A 29 -2.35 7.63 -7.21
C VAL A 29 -2.15 6.69 -6.01
N LEU A 30 -2.48 5.40 -6.14
CA LEU A 30 -2.30 4.43 -5.07
C LEU A 30 -0.81 4.19 -4.74
N ARG A 31 0.06 4.08 -5.75
CA ARG A 31 1.51 3.94 -5.57
C ARG A 31 2.14 5.19 -4.96
N ALA A 32 1.65 6.38 -5.29
CA ALA A 32 2.08 7.63 -4.65
C ALA A 32 1.65 7.69 -3.17
N VAL A 33 0.44 7.24 -2.84
CA VAL A 33 -0.01 7.11 -1.44
C VAL A 33 0.87 6.13 -0.67
N LEU A 34 1.23 4.99 -1.29
CA LEU A 34 2.13 4.01 -0.71
C LEU A 34 3.58 4.52 -0.57
N GLY A 35 3.96 5.55 -1.35
CA GLY A 35 5.33 6.04 -1.43
C GLY A 35 6.25 5.17 -2.29
N THR A 36 5.68 4.36 -3.20
CA THR A 36 6.44 3.61 -4.22
C THR A 36 6.81 4.53 -5.38
N ASP A 37 5.88 5.40 -5.76
CA ASP A 37 6.11 6.47 -6.73
C ASP A 37 6.27 7.81 -5.97
N PRO A 38 7.18 8.71 -6.40
CA PRO A 38 7.37 10.00 -5.76
C PRO A 38 6.16 10.92 -5.96
N MET A 39 5.66 11.50 -4.86
CA MET A 39 4.64 12.55 -4.93
C MET A 39 5.28 13.88 -5.38
N VAL A 40 5.10 14.24 -6.65
CA VAL A 40 5.68 15.46 -7.25
C VAL A 40 5.04 16.74 -6.69
N THR A 41 3.72 16.70 -6.45
CA THR A 41 2.95 17.82 -5.88
C THR A 41 1.80 17.31 -5.00
N GLY A 42 1.23 18.18 -4.17
CA GLY A 42 0.08 17.84 -3.33
C GLY A 42 0.46 17.46 -1.90
N LYS A 43 -0.54 16.99 -1.14
CA LYS A 43 -0.38 16.56 0.26
C LYS A 43 -1.38 15.46 0.60
N ILE A 44 -0.94 14.52 1.43
CA ILE A 44 -1.79 13.49 2.02
C ILE A 44 -2.01 13.84 3.48
N LEU A 45 -3.26 13.73 3.94
CA LEU A 45 -3.63 13.99 5.32
C LEU A 45 -4.26 12.73 5.90
N LYS A 46 -3.76 12.26 7.04
CA LYS A 46 -4.40 11.19 7.82
C LYS A 46 -4.83 11.75 9.16
N HIS A 47 -6.13 11.70 9.47
CA HIS A 47 -6.70 12.28 10.70
C HIS A 47 -6.27 13.74 10.92
N GLY A 48 -6.30 14.55 9.86
CA GLY A 48 -5.91 15.97 9.89
C GLY A 48 -4.40 16.24 9.95
N LYS A 49 -3.55 15.23 10.10
CA LYS A 49 -2.08 15.38 10.15
C LYS A 49 -1.46 15.09 8.78
N SER A 50 -0.46 15.89 8.42
CA SER A 50 0.32 15.68 7.20
C SER A 50 1.01 14.32 7.25
N LEU A 51 0.77 13.51 6.23
CA LEU A 51 1.41 12.23 6.03
C LEU A 51 2.39 12.37 4.86
N LYS A 52 3.67 12.08 5.13
CA LYS A 52 4.72 12.02 4.11
C LYS A 52 5.11 10.55 3.93
N THR A 53 4.78 9.98 2.79
CA THR A 53 5.19 8.63 2.39
C THR A 53 6.28 8.74 1.35
N ARG A 54 7.52 8.35 1.71
CA ARG A 54 8.67 8.35 0.80
C ARG A 54 9.07 6.94 0.37
N ARG A 55 8.56 5.94 1.09
CA ARG A 55 8.76 4.51 0.85
C ARG A 55 7.58 3.73 1.44
N PRO A 56 7.32 2.50 0.98
CA PRO A 56 6.23 1.65 1.48
C PRO A 56 6.18 1.50 3.01
N GLY A 57 7.33 1.43 3.66
CA GLY A 57 7.42 1.33 5.12
C GLY A 57 6.78 2.51 5.87
N ASP A 58 6.76 3.70 5.29
CA ASP A 58 6.15 4.88 5.92
C ASP A 58 4.62 4.78 5.92
N ALA A 59 4.05 4.25 4.84
CA ALA A 59 2.61 3.99 4.73
C ALA A 59 2.17 2.87 5.68
N ILE A 60 2.96 1.79 5.78
CA ILE A 60 2.72 0.69 6.73
C ILE A 60 2.76 1.20 8.17
N ALA A 61 3.77 2.00 8.54
CA ALA A 61 3.86 2.61 9.88
C ALA A 61 2.67 3.57 10.15
N ALA A 62 2.14 4.19 9.10
CA ALA A 62 0.92 4.97 9.16
C ALA A 62 -0.35 4.10 9.12
N GLY A 63 -0.28 2.77 9.18
CA GLY A 63 -1.43 1.86 9.21
C GLY A 63 -2.19 1.79 7.88
N ILE A 64 -1.49 1.95 6.76
CA ILE A 64 -2.02 1.80 5.40
C ILE A 64 -1.51 0.48 4.83
N GLY A 65 -2.44 -0.38 4.39
CA GLY A 65 -2.13 -1.59 3.65
C GLY A 65 -2.39 -1.40 2.15
N PHE A 66 -1.68 -2.15 1.33
CA PHE A 66 -1.84 -2.16 -0.13
C PHE A 66 -1.92 -3.60 -0.62
N VAL A 67 -2.81 -3.84 -1.57
CA VAL A 67 -2.95 -5.11 -2.27
C VAL A 67 -2.81 -4.78 -3.76
N THR A 68 -1.76 -5.31 -4.37
CA THR A 68 -1.49 -5.12 -5.80
C THR A 68 -2.54 -5.80 -6.67
N GLU A 69 -2.71 -5.28 -7.88
CA GLU A 69 -3.48 -5.92 -8.94
C GLU A 69 -2.77 -7.17 -9.48
N ASP A 70 -1.43 -7.15 -9.54
CA ASP A 70 -0.62 -8.29 -9.94
C ASP A 70 -0.19 -9.12 -8.73
N ARG A 71 -1.11 -9.97 -8.28
CA ARG A 71 -0.87 -10.79 -7.09
C ARG A 71 0.18 -11.87 -7.30
N LYS A 72 0.44 -12.28 -8.54
CA LYS A 72 1.37 -13.38 -8.82
C LYS A 72 2.81 -12.87 -8.80
N ASP A 73 3.05 -11.74 -9.44
CA ASP A 73 4.41 -11.25 -9.63
C ASP A 73 4.82 -10.25 -8.54
N GLU A 74 3.85 -9.55 -7.92
CA GLU A 74 4.15 -8.52 -6.91
C GLU A 74 3.57 -8.83 -5.52
N GLY A 75 2.57 -9.72 -5.42
CA GLY A 75 1.79 -9.89 -4.20
C GLY A 75 2.11 -11.14 -3.37
N LEU A 76 2.72 -12.16 -3.96
CA LEU A 76 2.88 -13.48 -3.36
C LEU A 76 4.26 -14.07 -3.68
N ILE A 77 4.77 -14.87 -2.75
CA ILE A 77 5.93 -15.73 -2.95
C ILE A 77 5.40 -17.13 -3.25
N LEU A 78 5.19 -17.42 -4.53
CA LEU A 78 4.44 -18.60 -5.02
C LEU A 78 5.13 -19.94 -4.71
N ASP A 79 6.43 -19.89 -4.54
CA ASP A 79 7.35 -20.97 -4.19
C ASP A 79 7.38 -21.27 -2.69
N THR A 80 6.54 -20.60 -1.89
CA THR A 80 6.41 -20.85 -0.44
C THR A 80 4.98 -21.20 -0.02
N PRO A 81 4.78 -21.93 1.10
CA PRO A 81 3.46 -22.23 1.62
C PRO A 81 2.64 -20.97 1.94
N ILE A 82 1.31 -21.12 1.99
CA ILE A 82 0.38 -20.05 2.41
C ILE A 82 0.71 -19.55 3.83
N THR A 83 1.13 -20.47 4.70
CA THR A 83 1.56 -20.13 6.08
C THR A 83 2.75 -19.19 6.08
N ALA A 84 3.68 -19.32 5.14
CA ALA A 84 4.81 -18.39 5.00
C ALA A 84 4.33 -17.01 4.54
N ASN A 85 3.60 -16.94 3.42
CA ASN A 85 3.07 -15.68 2.88
C ASN A 85 2.25 -14.88 3.92
N THR A 86 1.46 -15.56 4.74
CA THR A 86 0.59 -14.90 5.74
C THR A 86 1.34 -14.50 7.03
N SER A 87 2.32 -15.28 7.47
CA SER A 87 3.02 -15.04 8.75
C SER A 87 4.16 -14.02 8.63
N GLN A 88 4.76 -13.87 7.45
CA GLN A 88 5.91 -12.99 7.22
C GLN A 88 5.62 -11.51 7.54
N ILE A 89 4.39 -11.05 7.30
CA ILE A 89 3.96 -9.65 7.55
C ILE A 89 4.02 -9.31 9.05
N ASN A 90 3.94 -10.31 9.93
CA ASN A 90 3.93 -10.11 11.38
C ASN A 90 4.88 -11.06 12.11
N ILE A 91 6.07 -11.28 11.53
CA ILE A 91 7.07 -12.25 12.03
C ILE A 91 7.45 -12.04 13.51
N ALA A 92 7.42 -10.80 13.99
CA ALA A 92 7.75 -10.46 15.37
C ALA A 92 6.74 -11.02 16.38
N SER A 93 5.46 -11.14 16.00
CA SER A 93 4.42 -11.66 16.89
C SER A 93 4.31 -13.19 16.88
N VAL A 94 4.74 -13.82 15.79
CA VAL A 94 4.55 -15.26 15.56
C VAL A 94 5.85 -16.07 15.69
N SER A 95 6.95 -15.46 16.12
CA SER A 95 8.23 -16.15 16.33
C SER A 95 8.96 -15.68 17.58
N ARG A 96 9.73 -16.58 18.22
CA ARG A 96 10.51 -16.26 19.44
C ARG A 96 11.91 -15.69 19.15
N ARG A 97 12.40 -15.80 17.90
CA ARG A 97 13.74 -15.35 17.47
C ARG A 97 13.80 -14.88 16.01
N ARG A 98 12.68 -14.45 15.41
CA ARG A 98 12.56 -14.14 13.97
C ARG A 98 12.87 -15.33 13.04
N LEU A 99 12.73 -16.55 13.57
CA LEU A 99 12.86 -17.79 12.83
C LEU A 99 11.49 -18.44 12.71
N LEU A 100 11.11 -18.78 11.48
CA LEU A 100 9.92 -19.54 11.16
C LEU A 100 10.36 -20.76 10.35
N ASN A 101 9.85 -21.94 10.72
CA ASN A 101 10.10 -23.18 10.00
C ASN A 101 8.84 -23.55 9.22
N PHE A 102 9.01 -23.78 7.91
CA PHE A 102 7.94 -24.17 6.99
C PHE A 102 8.23 -25.50 6.28
N SER A 103 9.18 -26.28 6.80
CA SER A 103 9.50 -27.65 6.35
C SER A 103 8.40 -28.65 6.66
#